data_AF-A0A7S2K1X5-F1
#
_entry.id   AF-A0A7S2K1X5-F1
#
_cell.length_a   1.000
_cell.length_b   1.000
_cell.length_c   1.000
_cell.angle_alpha   90.00
_cell.angle_beta   90.00
_cell.angle_gamma   90.00
#
_symmetry.space_group_name_H-M   'P 1'
#
loop_
_entity.id
_entity.type
_entity.pdbx_description
1 polymer ?
#
loop_
_entity_poly.entity_id
_entity_poly.type
_entity_poly.pdbx_seq_one_letter_code
_entity_poly.pdbx_strand_id
1 'polypeptide(L)'
;SMASLTPPNPPWPEFLVEGHGDGRQAEAPAEDPQLARSSHGRTWAQYERPEGGNWWHCNDDGQFFLEAEPQDWKQWTCPNRMQDYWHNSKTDEFFFVALAAP
;
A
#
# COMPACT_ATOMS: atom_id res chain seq x y z
N SER A 1 -13.76 8.66 29.70
CA SER A 1 -13.08 9.26 28.54
C SER A 1 -12.21 8.23 27.85
N MET A 2 -12.06 8.40 26.53
CA MET A 2 -11.32 7.60 25.55
C MET A 2 -12.12 6.46 24.91
N ALA A 3 -12.91 6.82 23.89
CA ALA A 3 -13.34 5.89 22.87
C ALA A 3 -12.12 5.57 21.98
N SER A 4 -11.66 4.32 22.01
CA SER A 4 -10.67 3.82 21.06
C SER A 4 -11.28 3.84 19.67
N LEU A 5 -10.80 4.75 18.83
CA LEU A 5 -11.18 4.84 17.42
C LEU A 5 -10.40 3.77 16.66
N THR A 6 -10.95 2.56 16.62
CA THR A 6 -10.48 1.54 15.66
C THR A 6 -10.85 2.01 14.25
N PRO A 7 -9.87 2.13 13.34
CA PRO A 7 -10.16 2.55 11.97
C PRO A 7 -10.99 1.48 11.24
N PRO A 8 -11.86 1.89 10.30
CA PRO A 8 -12.76 0.97 9.60
C PRO A 8 -11.99 0.03 8.68
N ASN A 9 -12.36 -1.25 8.73
CA ASN A 9 -11.79 -2.32 7.92
C ASN A 9 -12.23 -2.14 6.44
N PRO A 10 -11.30 -2.12 5.46
CA PRO A 10 -11.68 -1.98 4.04
C PRO A 10 -12.32 -3.28 3.50
N PRO A 11 -13.27 -3.19 2.54
CA PRO A 11 -14.00 -4.34 2.04
C PRO A 11 -13.29 -5.00 0.86
N TRP A 12 -12.54 -6.07 1.11
CA TRP A 12 -12.15 -7.09 0.10
C TRP A 12 -12.29 -8.49 0.75
N PRO A 13 -12.57 -9.57 -0.01
CA PRO A 13 -13.09 -10.82 0.54
C PRO A 13 -12.09 -11.51 1.45
N GLU A 14 -12.63 -12.09 2.52
CA GLU A 14 -11.86 -12.74 3.58
C GLU A 14 -10.96 -13.84 3.04
N PHE A 15 -9.65 -13.69 3.23
CA PHE A 15 -8.86 -14.85 3.62
C PHE A 15 -9.23 -15.19 5.07
N LEU A 16 -10.35 -15.91 5.18
CA LEU A 16 -10.72 -16.69 6.35
C LEU A 16 -9.59 -17.70 6.60
N VAL A 17 -8.71 -17.38 7.54
CA VAL A 17 -8.14 -18.42 8.40
C VAL A 17 -9.24 -18.71 9.44
N GLU A 18 -10.21 -19.53 9.06
CA GLU A 18 -11.03 -20.22 10.05
C GLU A 18 -10.16 -21.31 10.68
N GLY A 19 -9.78 -21.08 11.92
CA GLY A 19 -9.13 -22.09 12.74
C GLY A 19 -10.06 -23.29 12.95
N HIS A 20 -9.80 -24.37 12.23
CA HIS A 20 -9.99 -25.70 12.78
C HIS A 20 -8.64 -26.24 13.21
N GLY A 21 -8.62 -26.78 14.43
CA GLY A 21 -7.42 -27.12 15.18
C GLY A 21 -6.43 -28.07 14.50
N ASP A 22 -5.32 -28.23 15.23
CA ASP A 22 -4.17 -29.09 14.98
C ASP A 22 -3.10 -28.54 14.01
N GLY A 23 -2.04 -28.00 14.62
CA GLY A 23 -0.66 -28.26 14.23
C GLY A 23 -0.25 -28.04 12.77
N ARG A 24 0.12 -26.81 12.43
CA ARG A 24 1.30 -26.45 11.61
C ARG A 24 1.41 -24.93 11.54
N GLN A 25 2.51 -24.37 12.05
CA GLN A 25 2.90 -23.00 11.70
C GLN A 25 3.09 -22.96 10.19
N ALA A 26 2.13 -22.37 9.48
CA ALA A 26 2.39 -21.87 8.14
C ALA A 26 3.17 -20.55 8.33
N GLU A 27 4.49 -20.63 8.19
CA GLU A 27 5.31 -19.46 7.93
C GLU A 27 4.84 -18.87 6.59
N ALA A 28 4.04 -17.81 6.66
CA ALA A 28 3.82 -16.95 5.50
C ALA A 28 5.17 -16.30 5.14
N PRO A 29 5.58 -16.26 3.87
CA PRO A 29 6.64 -15.35 3.48
C PRO A 29 6.05 -13.94 3.58
N ALA A 30 6.24 -13.30 4.74
CA ALA A 30 5.96 -11.89 4.90
C ALA A 30 7.09 -11.14 4.18
N GLU A 31 6.94 -10.92 2.88
CA GLU A 31 7.77 -9.91 2.23
C GLU A 31 7.35 -8.56 2.83
N ASP A 32 8.28 -7.89 3.52
CA ASP A 32 8.05 -6.57 4.09
C ASP A 32 7.54 -5.62 2.98
N PRO A 33 6.42 -4.91 3.21
CA PRO A 33 5.85 -4.06 2.17
C PRO A 33 6.84 -2.95 1.78
N GLN A 34 6.90 -2.65 0.49
CA GLN A 34 7.75 -1.58 0.01
C GLN A 34 7.24 -0.24 0.56
N LEU A 35 8.11 0.48 1.29
CA LEU A 35 7.77 1.77 1.88
C LEU A 35 8.26 2.94 1.01
N ALA A 36 7.42 3.96 0.86
CA ALA A 36 7.73 5.22 0.22
C ALA A 36 7.35 6.38 1.14
N ARG A 37 8.18 7.43 1.17
CA ARG A 37 7.88 8.68 1.87
C ARG A 37 7.43 9.72 0.85
N SER A 38 6.29 10.35 1.08
CA SER A 38 5.76 11.40 0.20
C SER A 38 6.35 12.79 0.46
N SER A 39 6.13 13.69 -0.48
CA SER A 39 6.46 15.12 -0.38
C SER A 39 5.78 15.81 0.80
N HIS A 40 4.67 15.26 1.29
CA HIS A 40 3.95 15.74 2.47
C HIS A 40 4.41 15.07 3.78
N GLY A 41 5.44 14.22 3.71
CA GLY A 41 5.97 13.52 4.88
C GLY A 41 5.13 12.30 5.30
N ARG A 42 4.19 11.83 4.48
CA ARG A 42 3.39 10.63 4.76
C ARG A 42 4.11 9.37 4.31
N THR A 43 3.83 8.26 4.98
CA THR A 43 4.41 6.95 4.67
C THR A 43 3.38 6.12 3.93
N TRP A 44 3.75 5.71 2.71
CA TRP A 44 2.97 4.87 1.83
C TRP A 44 3.60 3.48 1.78
N ALA A 45 2.78 2.45 1.89
CA ALA A 45 3.19 1.05 1.80
C ALA A 45 2.54 0.41 0.56
N GLN A 46 3.35 -0.24 -0.28
CA GLN A 46 2.89 -1.00 -1.43
C GLN A 46 2.67 -2.45 -1.02
N TYR A 47 1.60 -3.04 -1.53
CA TYR A 47 1.25 -4.43 -1.33
C TYR A 47 0.83 -5.04 -2.66
N GLU A 48 1.20 -6.30 -2.87
CA GLU A 48 0.71 -7.09 -3.99
C GLU A 48 -0.66 -7.68 -3.66
N ARG A 49 -1.55 -7.73 -4.66
CA ARG A 49 -2.85 -8.38 -4.52
C ARG A 49 -2.77 -9.86 -4.91
N PRO A 50 -3.56 -10.75 -4.29
CA PRO A 50 -3.59 -12.17 -4.65
C PRO A 50 -3.93 -12.43 -6.12
N GLU A 51 -4.80 -11.61 -6.71
CA GLU A 51 -5.18 -11.68 -8.12
C GLU A 51 -4.21 -10.97 -9.08
N GLY A 52 -3.15 -10.37 -8.56
CA GLY A 52 -2.13 -9.64 -9.31
C GLY A 52 -2.33 -8.12 -9.32
N GLY A 53 -1.22 -7.42 -9.51
CA GLY A 53 -1.12 -5.96 -9.44
C GLY A 53 -1.01 -5.45 -8.01
N ASN A 54 -0.66 -4.18 -7.86
CA ASN A 54 -0.36 -3.60 -6.56
C ASN A 54 -1.38 -2.57 -6.12
N TRP A 55 -1.36 -2.29 -4.82
CA TRP A 55 -2.08 -1.19 -4.20
C TRP A 55 -1.21 -0.47 -3.18
N TRP A 56 -1.51 0.80 -2.95
CA TRP A 56 -0.79 1.66 -2.02
C TRP A 56 -1.70 2.05 -0.86
N HIS A 57 -1.18 1.95 0.36
CA HIS A 57 -1.83 2.35 1.60
C HIS A 57 -1.03 3.44 2.31
N CYS A 58 -1.68 4.50 2.78
CA CYS A 58 -1.09 5.52 3.61
C CYS A 58 -1.22 5.14 5.09
N ASN A 59 -0.09 4.93 5.76
CA ASN A 59 -0.06 4.49 7.16
C ASN A 59 -0.49 5.58 8.14
N ASP A 60 -0.42 6.85 7.73
CA ASP A 60 -0.72 7.99 8.59
C ASP A 60 -2.23 8.27 8.69
N ASP A 61 -3.00 8.07 7.62
CA ASP A 61 -4.42 8.44 7.58
C ASP A 61 -5.35 7.39 6.95
N GLY A 62 -4.83 6.24 6.52
CA GLY A 62 -5.61 5.14 5.97
C GLY A 62 -6.10 5.36 4.53
N GLN A 63 -5.66 6.41 3.84
CA GLN A 63 -5.93 6.56 2.41
C GLN A 63 -5.32 5.41 1.62
N PHE A 64 -5.96 4.99 0.54
CA PHE A 64 -5.41 3.96 -0.33
C PHE A 64 -5.84 4.16 -1.78
N PHE A 65 -5.10 3.56 -2.71
CA PHE A 65 -5.49 3.47 -4.10
C PHE A 65 -4.91 2.20 -4.75
N LEU A 66 -5.60 1.70 -5.77
CA LEU A 66 -5.14 0.58 -6.58
C LEU A 66 -4.30 1.14 -7.74
N GLU A 67 -3.17 0.53 -8.10
CA GLU A 67 -2.39 1.02 -9.25
C GLU A 67 -3.18 0.93 -10.57
N ALA A 68 -4.06 -0.07 -10.69
CA ALA A 68 -4.94 -0.26 -11.84
C ALA A 68 -6.08 0.78 -11.90
N GLU A 69 -6.51 1.30 -10.75
CA GLU A 69 -7.59 2.29 -10.62
C GLU A 69 -7.16 3.38 -9.62
N PRO A 70 -6.21 4.25 -10.01
CA PRO A 70 -5.49 5.09 -9.06
C PRO A 70 -6.27 6.35 -8.66
N GLN A 71 -7.47 6.55 -9.20
CA GLN A 71 -8.36 7.68 -8.91
C GLN A 71 -7.66 9.02 -9.17
N ASP A 72 -7.33 9.77 -8.12
CA ASP A 72 -6.68 11.07 -8.18
C ASP A 72 -5.15 10.98 -8.34
N TRP A 73 -4.60 9.77 -8.18
CA TRP A 73 -3.18 9.47 -8.35
C TRP A 73 -2.86 9.12 -9.79
N LYS A 74 -1.67 9.50 -10.23
CA LYS A 74 -1.14 9.13 -11.54
C LYS A 74 0.34 8.78 -11.45
N GLN A 75 0.71 7.68 -12.09
CA GLN A 75 2.11 7.28 -12.20
C GLN A 75 2.79 8.00 -13.36
N TRP A 76 4.03 8.40 -13.11
CA TRP A 76 4.90 9.05 -14.08
C TRP A 76 6.31 8.49 -13.92
N THR A 77 7.09 8.51 -15.00
CA THR A 77 8.50 8.15 -14.94
C THR A 77 9.34 9.42 -14.91
N CYS A 78 10.20 9.57 -13.91
CA CYS A 78 11.15 10.67 -13.84
C CYS A 78 12.28 10.44 -14.87
N PRO A 79 12.41 11.28 -15.93
CA PRO A 79 13.35 11.02 -17.02
C PRO A 79 14.81 10.98 -16.56
N ASN A 80 15.14 11.78 -15.54
CA ASN A 80 16.50 11.96 -15.06
C ASN A 80 16.97 10.85 -14.12
N ARG A 81 16.03 10.08 -13.55
CA ARG A 81 16.33 9.04 -12.54
C ARG A 81 15.93 7.64 -12.99
N MET A 82 15.22 7.53 -14.12
CA MET A 82 14.59 6.29 -14.57
C MET A 82 13.80 5.63 -13.44
N GLN A 83 13.14 6.45 -12.62
CA GLN A 83 12.42 6.03 -11.43
C GLN A 83 10.98 6.51 -11.54
N ASP A 84 10.05 5.59 -11.32
CA ASP A 84 8.64 5.91 -11.31
C ASP A 84 8.23 6.62 -10.03
N TYR A 85 7.21 7.46 -10.13
CA TYR A 85 6.63 8.16 -9.01
C TYR A 85 5.13 8.34 -9.21
N TRP A 86 4.42 8.36 -8.10
CA TRP A 86 3.00 8.66 -8.05
C TRP A 86 2.82 10.13 -7.70
N HIS A 87 1.92 10.83 -8.40
CA HIS A 87 1.53 12.22 -8.11
C HIS A 87 0.01 12.32 -8.02
N ASN A 88 -0.47 12.96 -6.96
CA ASN A 88 -1.86 13.30 -6.74
C ASN A 88 -2.08 14.78 -7.10
N SER A 89 -2.77 15.01 -8.22
CA SER A 89 -2.99 16.38 -8.72
C SER A 89 -3.93 17.24 -7.87
N LYS A 90 -4.76 16.63 -7.01
CA LYS A 90 -5.67 17.37 -6.12
C LYS A 90 -4.96 17.90 -4.88
N THR A 91 -4.04 17.12 -4.32
CA THR A 91 -3.30 17.50 -3.11
C THR A 91 -1.92 18.08 -3.42
N ASP A 92 -1.44 17.95 -4.66
CA ASP A 92 -0.06 18.20 -5.09
C ASP A 92 0.99 17.38 -4.33
N GLU A 93 0.60 16.18 -3.88
CA GLU A 93 1.50 15.25 -3.23
C GLU A 93 2.14 14.30 -4.25
N PHE A 94 3.40 13.93 -4.04
CA PHE A 94 4.03 12.86 -4.78
C PHE A 94 4.93 11.99 -3.91
N PHE A 95 5.19 10.76 -4.35
CA PHE A 95 6.22 9.88 -3.79
C PHE A 95 6.83 9.00 -4.88
N PHE A 96 8.11 8.65 -4.72
CA PHE A 96 8.81 7.77 -5.65
C PHE A 96 8.59 6.30 -5.28
N VAL A 97 8.37 5.47 -6.29
CA VAL A 97 8.36 4.01 -6.14
C VAL A 97 9.79 3.58 -5.86
N ALA A 98 10.00 2.78 -4.80
CA ALA A 98 11.34 2.31 -4.52
C ALA A 98 11.80 1.40 -5.66
N LEU A 99 13.05 1.56 -6.09
CA LEU A 99 13.62 0.67 -7.09
C LEU A 99 13.80 -0.69 -6.41
N ALA A 100 13.26 -1.75 -7.01
CA ALA A 100 13.62 -3.10 -6.59
C ALA A 100 15.14 -3.22 -6.65
N ALA A 101 15.76 -3.66 -5.56
CA ALA A 101 17.18 -4.00 -5.59
C ALA A 101 17.38 -5.10 -6.65
N PRO A 102 18.47 -5.05 -7.45
CA PRO A 102 18.73 -6.00 -8.52
C PRO A 102 18.90 -7.45 -8.02
#